data_AF-A0A6J6AWZ0-F1
#
_entry.id   AF-A0A6J6AWZ0-F1
#
_cell.length_a   1.000
_cell.length_b   1.000
_cell.length_c   1.000
_cell.angle_alpha   90.00
_cell.angle_beta   90.00
_cell.angle_gamma   90.00
#
_symmetry.space_group_name_H-M   'P 1'
#
loop_
_entity.id
_entity.type
_entity.pdbx_description
1 polymer ?
#
loop_
_entity_poly.entity_id
_entity_poly.type
_entity_poly.pdbx_seq_one_letter_code
_entity_poly.pdbx_strand_id
1 'polypeptide(L)' 'MSGSSKYASDVVLPAGVELESDPKTIVVHLSEKSTAAVEEVVAPVATDAAAPAADAEKKDA' A
#
# COMPACT_ATOMS: atom_id res chain seq x y z
N MET A 1 9.45 -11.86 11.60
CA MET A 1 8.18 -11.17 11.33
C MET A 1 8.01 -10.24 12.50
N SER A 2 8.61 -9.07 12.40
CA SER A 2 8.87 -8.26 13.56
C SER A 2 7.98 -7.02 13.44
N GLY A 3 7.02 -7.00 14.35
CA GLY A 3 5.89 -6.10 14.43
C GLY A 3 5.11 -6.55 15.65
N SER A 4 4.87 -5.65 16.59
CA SER A 4 4.20 -5.99 17.85
C SER A 4 2.73 -5.61 17.76
N SER A 5 1.85 -6.50 18.18
CA SER A 5 0.42 -6.21 18.31
C SER A 5 0.02 -6.16 19.78
N LYS A 6 -0.83 -5.20 20.13
CA LYS A 6 -1.57 -5.17 21.39
C LYS A 6 -3.02 -5.56 21.14
N TYR A 7 -3.59 -6.32 22.07
CA TYR A 7 -4.96 -6.80 22.01
C TYR A 7 -5.88 -6.00 22.91
N ALA A 8 -7.19 -6.11 22.71
CA ALA A 8 -8.18 -5.47 23.56
C ALA A 8 -8.05 -5.88 25.03
N SER A 9 -7.57 -7.11 25.30
CA SER A 9 -7.22 -7.59 26.64
C SER A 9 -6.10 -6.81 27.33
N ASP A 10 -5.21 -6.18 26.56
CA ASP A 10 -4.04 -5.47 27.08
C ASP A 10 -4.34 -3.98 27.38
N VAL A 11 -5.58 -3.54 27.18
CA VAL A 11 -5.99 -2.14 27.36
C VAL A 11 -6.37 -1.89 28.81
N VAL A 12 -5.67 -0.95 29.46
CA VAL A 12 -6.02 -0.48 30.79
C VAL A 12 -7.15 0.54 30.67
N LEU A 13 -8.31 0.21 31.22
CA LEU A 13 -9.49 1.06 31.21
C LEU A 13 -9.67 1.77 32.54
N PRO A 14 -10.16 3.03 32.54
CA PRO A 14 -10.57 3.71 33.77
C PRO A 14 -11.80 3.03 34.39
N ALA A 15 -12.04 3.28 35.67
CA ALA A 15 -13.15 2.66 36.38
C ALA A 15 -14.51 2.96 35.73
N GLY A 16 -15.36 1.93 35.60
CA GLY A 16 -16.69 2.03 35.01
C GLY A 16 -16.73 2.03 33.47
N VAL A 17 -15.59 1.80 32.80
CA VAL A 17 -15.51 1.67 31.35
C VAL A 17 -15.22 0.23 30.97
N GLU A 18 -16.00 -0.32 30.04
CA GLU A 18 -15.83 -1.65 29.48
C GLU A 18 -15.65 -1.56 27.96
N LEU A 19 -14.83 -2.45 27.40
CA LEU A 19 -14.69 -2.61 25.95
C LEU A 19 -15.64 -3.72 25.47
N GLU A 20 -16.55 -3.39 24.57
CA GLU A 20 -17.49 -4.35 23.96
C GLU A 20 -16.83 -5.28 22.92
N SER A 21 -15.60 -4.95 22.49
CA SER A 21 -14.87 -5.74 21.50
C SER A 21 -14.33 -7.03 22.11
N ASP A 22 -14.18 -8.07 21.28
CA ASP A 22 -13.60 -9.35 21.72
C ASP A 22 -12.18 -9.13 22.28
N PRO A 23 -11.81 -9.77 23.40
CA PRO A 23 -10.50 -9.62 24.03
C PRO A 23 -9.31 -9.91 23.10
N LYS A 24 -9.47 -10.73 22.05
CA LYS A 24 -8.44 -11.09 21.06
C LYS A 24 -8.42 -10.16 19.85
N THR A 25 -9.26 -9.13 19.84
CA THR A 25 -9.22 -8.09 18.80
C THR A 25 -7.91 -7.33 18.92
N ILE A 26 -7.15 -7.23 17.81
CA ILE A 26 -5.94 -6.40 17.75
C ILE A 26 -6.36 -4.93 17.72
N VAL A 27 -5.98 -4.18 18.75
CA VAL A 27 -6.30 -2.75 18.86
C VAL A 27 -5.18 -1.86 18.32
N VAL A 28 -3.93 -2.34 18.39
CA VAL A 28 -2.76 -1.64 17.84
C VAL A 28 -1.88 -2.66 17.17
N HIS A 29 -1.49 -2.39 15.93
CA HIS A 29 -0.45 -3.13 15.22
C HIS A 29 0.71 -2.17 14.93
N LEU A 30 1.83 -2.37 15.61
CA LEU A 30 3.06 -1.64 15.35
C LEU A 30 3.91 -2.44 14.36
N SER A 31 3.86 -2.04 13.10
CA SER A 31 4.76 -2.56 12.07
C SER A 31 6.14 -1.89 12.15
N GLU A 32 7.19 -2.61 11.78
CA GLU A 32 8.57 -2.08 11.74
C GLU A 32 8.93 -1.35 10.46
N LYS A 33 7.93 -1.00 9.63
CA LYS A 33 8.16 -0.25 8.41
C LYS A 33 8.46 1.20 8.78
N SER A 34 9.75 1.51 8.97
CA SER A 34 10.24 2.88 9.01
C SER A 34 9.73 3.63 7.77
N THR A 35 9.23 4.84 7.96
CA THR A 35 8.99 5.85 6.90
C THR A 35 10.33 6.31 6.30
N ALA A 36 11.12 5.38 5.79
CA ALA A 36 12.43 5.61 5.15
C ALA A 36 12.55 4.87 3.80
N ALA A 37 11.56 4.06 3.41
CA ALA A 37 11.57 3.35 2.14
C ALA A 37 10.20 3.42 1.47
N VAL A 38 9.77 4.65 1.15
CA VAL A 38 9.08 4.87 -0.12
C VAL A 38 10.15 5.50 -1.01
N GLU A 39 11.11 4.67 -1.44
CA GLU A 39 11.83 4.99 -2.66
C GLU A 39 10.77 4.88 -3.75
N GLU A 40 10.22 6.05 -4.07
CA GLU A 40 9.40 6.30 -5.24
C GLU A 40 10.23 5.89 -6.45
N VAL A 41 10.20 4.60 -6.81
CA VAL A 41 10.68 4.16 -8.11
C VAL A 41 9.63 4.64 -9.11
N VAL A 42 9.68 5.93 -9.41
CA VAL A 42 9.12 6.47 -10.65
C VAL A 42 9.95 5.82 -11.74
N ALA A 43 9.45 4.70 -12.28
CA ALA A 43 9.91 4.25 -13.57
C ALA A 43 9.74 5.44 -14.52
N PRO A 44 10.78 5.88 -15.26
CA PRO A 44 10.58 6.89 -16.27
C PRO A 44 9.55 6.33 -17.25
N VAL A 45 8.40 6.98 -17.32
CA VAL A 45 7.45 6.79 -18.41
C VAL A 45 8.24 7.17 -19.66
N ALA A 46 8.65 6.17 -20.43
CA ALA A 46 9.08 6.39 -21.80
C ALA A 46 7.83 6.81 -22.57
N THR A 47 7.61 8.13 -22.59
CA THR A 47 6.72 8.75 -23.57
C THR A 47 7.44 8.68 -24.91
N ASP A 48 7.16 7.63 -25.67
CA ASP A 48 7.26 7.70 -27.11
C ASP A 48 5.82 7.66 -27.64
N ALA A 49 5.25 8.86 -27.72
CA ALA A 49 3.99 9.11 -28.39
C ALA A 49 4.30 9.86 -29.70
N ALA A 50 3.67 9.35 -30.77
CA ALA A 50 3.60 9.84 -32.16
C ALA A 50 4.70 9.28 -33.09
N ALA A 51 4.35 8.55 -34.16
CA ALA A 51 3.37 9.01 -35.15
C ALA A 51 2.44 7.92 -35.72
N PRO A 52 1.18 8.27 -36.06
CA PRO A 52 0.25 7.42 -36.80
C PRO A 52 0.39 7.55 -38.32
N ALA A 53 0.05 6.45 -39.01
CA ALA A 53 -0.51 6.30 -40.37
C ALA A 53 0.21 6.88 -41.61
N ALA A 54 0.49 5.99 -42.58
CA ALA A 54 0.01 6.14 -43.96
C ALA A 54 0.00 4.77 -44.67
N ASP A 55 -1.22 4.35 -45.03
CA ASP A 55 -1.54 3.31 -46.00
C ASP A 55 -1.33 3.85 -47.45
N ALA A 56 -1.15 2.93 -48.40
CA ALA A 56 -1.33 3.08 -49.86
C ALA A 56 -0.11 3.38 -50.80
N GLU A 57 0.31 2.32 -51.50
CA GLU A 57 0.25 2.16 -52.98
C GLU A 57 1.51 2.27 -53.88
N LYS A 58 1.57 1.30 -54.84
CA LYS A 58 2.28 1.23 -56.16
C LYS A 58 3.66 0.56 -56.13
N LYS A 59 4.06 -0.36 -57.02
CA LYS A 59 3.50 -1.04 -58.22
C LYS A 59 4.54 -2.11 -58.64
N ASP A 60 4.09 -3.15 -59.31
CA ASP A 60 4.85 -4.23 -59.97
C ASP A 60 6.20 -3.82 -60.61
N ALA A 61 7.19 -4.72 -60.51
CA ALA A 61 8.27 -4.92 -61.48
C ALA A 61 8.75 -6.37 -61.44
#